data_AF-A0A933FQ87-F1
#
_entry.id   AF-A0A933FQ87-F1
#
_cell.length_a   1.000
_cell.length_b   1.000
_cell.length_c   1.000
_cell.angle_alpha   90.00
_cell.angle_beta   90.00
_cell.angle_gamma   90.00
#
_symmetry.space_group_name_H-M   'P 1'
#
loop_
_entity.id
_entity.type
_entity.pdbx_description
1 polymer ?
#
loop_
_entity_poly.entity_id
_entity_poly.type
_entity_poly.pdbx_seq_one_letter_code
_entity_poly.pdbx_strand_id
1 'polypeptide(L)' 'MIQTAYDDNAPKTSTIPYVTLKGIKFLLDGIGESDPRAKKVKPEDIVNNSILQEIEASGFAKQITSVSK' A
#
# COMPACT_ATOMS: atom_id res chain seq x y z
N MET A 1 -7.67 -27.87 -9.48
CA MET A 1 -7.48 -27.91 -8.02
C MET A 1 -6.16 -27.28 -7.58
N ILE A 2 -5.00 -27.63 -8.16
CA ILE A 2 -3.71 -27.02 -7.76
C ILE A 2 -3.60 -25.54 -8.15
N GLN A 3 -4.05 -25.14 -9.35
CA GLN A 3 -4.01 -23.74 -9.77
C GLN A 3 -4.87 -22.83 -8.87
N THR A 4 -6.08 -23.26 -8.53
CA THR A 4 -6.99 -22.53 -7.64
C THR A 4 -6.40 -22.33 -6.25
N ALA A 5 -5.79 -23.39 -5.68
CA ALA A 5 -5.12 -23.28 -4.38
C ALA A 5 -3.90 -22.36 -4.44
N TYR A 6 -3.17 -22.31 -5.57
CA TYR A 6 -2.04 -21.41 -5.76
C TYR A 6 -2.49 -19.95 -5.87
N ASP A 7 -3.54 -19.68 -6.65
CA ASP A 7 -4.10 -18.34 -6.85
C ASP A 7 -4.70 -17.78 -5.54
N ASP A 8 -5.26 -18.65 -4.68
CA ASP A 8 -5.79 -18.26 -3.36
C ASP A 8 -4.70 -17.87 -2.35
N ASN A 9 -3.51 -18.46 -2.47
CA ASN A 9 -2.37 -18.23 -1.57
C ASN A 9 -1.36 -17.21 -2.12
N ALA A 10 -1.50 -16.78 -3.37
CA ALA A 10 -0.69 -15.71 -3.92
C ALA A 10 -0.92 -14.40 -3.12
N PRO A 11 0.12 -13.64 -2.78
CA PRO A 11 -0.04 -12.35 -2.13
C PRO A 11 -0.96 -11.46 -2.98
N LYS A 12 -2.12 -11.08 -2.42
CA LYS A 12 -3.10 -10.21 -3.10
C LYS A 12 -2.65 -8.75 -3.14
N THR A 13 -1.48 -8.44 -2.58
CA THR A 13 -0.90 -7.11 -2.49
C THR A 13 0.35 -7.02 -3.35
N SER A 14 0.55 -5.86 -3.97
CA SER A 14 1.81 -5.53 -4.65
C SER A 14 2.99 -5.70 -3.69
N THR A 15 4.13 -6.18 -4.20
CA THR A 15 5.41 -6.24 -3.48
C THR A 15 5.78 -4.89 -2.87
N ILE A 16 5.46 -3.79 -3.57
CA ILE A 16 5.64 -2.43 -3.07
C ILE A 16 4.23 -1.81 -2.95
N PRO A 17 3.71 -1.62 -1.73
CA PRO A 17 2.37 -1.12 -1.53
C PRO A 17 2.36 0.41 -1.62
N TYR A 18 2.26 0.93 -2.84
CA TYR A 18 2.13 2.37 -3.06
C TYR A 18 0.83 2.92 -2.47
N VAL A 19 0.96 4.02 -1.74
CA VAL A 19 -0.20 4.74 -1.22
C VAL A 19 -0.87 5.49 -2.37
N THR A 20 -2.20 5.45 -2.42
CA THR A 20 -3.01 6.18 -3.40
C THR A 20 -3.82 7.27 -2.73
N LEU A 21 -4.04 8.39 -3.42
CA LEU A 21 -4.92 9.48 -2.95
C LEU A 21 -6.32 8.96 -2.61
N LYS A 22 -6.87 8.08 -3.45
CA LYS A 22 -8.18 7.46 -3.23
C LYS A 22 -8.22 6.63 -1.94
N GLY A 23 -7.18 5.83 -1.69
CA GLY A 23 -7.08 5.01 -0.48
C GLY A 23 -6.99 5.87 0.78
N ILE A 24 -6.15 6.91 0.78
CA ILE A 24 -6.07 7.84 1.92
C ILE A 24 -7.39 8.57 2.14
N LYS A 25 -8.04 9.05 1.07
CA LYS A 25 -9.35 9.69 1.19
C LYS A 25 -10.36 8.76 1.85
N PHE A 26 -10.43 7.50 1.41
CA PHE A 26 -11.33 6.50 2.00
C PHE A 26 -11.08 6.33 3.51
N LEU A 27 -9.82 6.27 3.93
CA LEU A 27 -9.47 6.18 5.35
C LEU A 27 -9.84 7.46 6.12
N LEU A 28 -9.56 8.64 5.58
CA LEU A 28 -9.91 9.92 6.22
C LEU A 28 -11.42 10.10 6.35
N ASP A 29 -12.20 9.67 5.35
CA ASP A 29 -13.66 9.69 5.39
C ASP A 29 -14.18 8.83 6.55
N GLY A 30 -13.68 7.59 6.69
CA GLY A 30 -14.06 6.68 7.78
C GLY A 30 -13.61 7.16 9.16
N ILE A 31 -12.38 7.68 9.29
CA ILE A 31 -11.91 8.27 10.55
C ILE A 31 -12.77 9.50 10.91
N GLY A 32 -13.17 10.28 9.92
CA GLY A 32 -14.04 11.45 10.08
C GLY A 32 -15.39 11.17 10.74
N GLU A 33 -15.85 9.92 10.74
CA GLU A 33 -17.06 9.50 11.46
C GLU A 33 -16.89 9.57 12.98
N SER A 34 -15.68 9.35 13.48
CA SER A 34 -15.34 9.33 14.91
C SER A 34 -14.49 10.52 15.36
N ASP A 35 -13.61 11.04 14.50
CA ASP A 35 -12.77 12.21 14.74
C ASP A 35 -12.95 13.26 13.63
N PRO A 36 -13.72 14.34 13.88
CA PRO A 36 -13.97 15.40 12.91
C PRO A 36 -12.71 16.12 12.41
N ARG A 37 -11.56 16.01 13.09
CA ARG A 37 -10.30 16.61 12.65
C ARG A 37 -9.81 15.98 11.35
N ALA A 38 -10.08 14.69 11.12
CA ALA A 38 -9.70 13.99 9.90
C ALA A 38 -10.35 14.57 8.64
N LYS A 39 -11.55 15.16 8.75
CA LYS A 39 -12.24 15.82 7.62
C LYS A 39 -11.53 17.06 7.10
N LYS A 40 -10.62 17.64 7.89
CA LYS A 40 -9.84 18.84 7.52
C LYS A 40 -8.50 18.50 6.90
N VAL A 41 -8.06 17.25 7.01
CA VAL A 41 -6.79 16.77 6.43
C VAL A 41 -7.00 16.55 4.94
N LYS A 42 -6.11 17.09 4.11
CA LYS A 42 -6.12 16.81 2.68
C LYS A 42 -5.37 15.50 2.41
N PRO A 43 -5.89 14.59 1.57
CA PRO A 43 -5.18 13.37 1.21
C PRO A 43 -3.76 13.63 0.66
N GLU A 44 -3.57 14.72 -0.07
CA GLU A 44 -2.30 15.13 -0.66
C GLU A 44 -1.23 15.46 0.39
N ASP A 45 -1.63 15.91 1.58
CA ASP A 45 -0.71 16.22 2.69
C ASP A 45 -0.18 14.94 3.37
N ILE A 46 -0.80 13.79 3.11
CA ILE A 46 -0.46 12.49 3.70
C ILE A 46 0.28 11.59 2.70
N VAL A 47 -0.06 11.67 1.41
CA VAL A 47 0.54 10.80 0.40
C VAL A 47 1.98 11.21 0.13
N ASN A 48 2.92 10.40 0.61
CA ASN A 48 4.33 10.50 0.29
C ASN A 48 4.91 9.12 -0.02
N ASN A 49 5.24 8.88 -1.30
CA ASN A 49 5.80 7.62 -1.78
C ASN A 49 7.31 7.68 -2.02
N SER A 50 8.00 8.79 -1.68
CA SER A 50 9.44 8.96 -1.95
C SER A 50 10.30 7.83 -1.39
N ILE A 51 10.08 7.44 -0.14
CA ILE A 51 10.81 6.34 0.50
C ILE A 51 10.56 5.01 -0.24
N LEU A 52 9.32 4.75 -0.67
CA LEU A 52 8.99 3.54 -1.42
C LEU A 52 9.66 3.54 -2.80
N GLN A 53 9.74 4.70 -3.45
CA GLN A 53 10.44 4.88 -4.73
C GLN A 53 11.94 4.64 -4.57
N GLU A 54 12.55 5.13 -3.49
CA GLU A 54 13.97 4.88 -3.18
C GLU A 54 14.23 3.40 -2.91
N ILE A 55 13.35 2.74 -2.15
CA ILE A 55 13.42 1.30 -1.88
C ILE A 55 13.31 0.51 -3.20
N GLU A 56 12.39 0.88 -4.09
CA GLU A 56 12.28 0.26 -5.41
C GLU A 56 13.53 0.47 -6.25
N ALA A 57 14.02 1.71 -6.32
CA ALA A 57 15.18 2.10 -7.11
C ALA A 57 16.48 1.44 -6.62
N SER A 58 16.62 1.21 -5.31
CA SER A 58 17.76 0.50 -4.73
C SER A 58 17.83 -0.99 -5.10
N GLY A 59 16.72 -1.54 -5.64
CA GLY A 59 16.59 -2.98 -5.90
C GLY A 59 16.36 -3.81 -4.63
N PHE A 60 16.29 -3.21 -3.44
CA PHE A 60 16.07 -3.91 -2.18
C PHE A 60 14.78 -4.75 -2.18
N ALA A 61 13.68 -4.20 -2.70
CA ALA A 61 12.41 -4.93 -2.80
C ALA A 61 12.51 -6.23 -3.62
N LYS A 62 13.36 -6.25 -4.66
CA LYS A 62 13.60 -7.44 -5.47
C LYS A 62 14.45 -8.47 -4.73
N GLN A 63 15.39 -8.02 -3.90
CA GLN A 63 16.22 -8.92 -3.09
C GLN A 63 15.35 -9.70 -2.10
N ILE A 64 14.52 -9.02 -1.30
CA ILE A 64 13.71 -9.67 -0.27
C ILE A 64 12.63 -10.61 -0.82
N THR A 65 12.12 -10.35 -2.03
CA THR A 65 11.12 -11.22 -2.68
C THR A 65 11.73 -12.36 -3.49
N SER A 66 13.00 -12.23 -3.88
CA SER A 66 13.74 -13.31 -4.56
C SER A 66 14.25 -14.40 -3.62
N VAL A 67 14.30 -14.18 -2.30
CA VAL A 67 14.73 -15.19 -1.32
C VAL A 67 13.62 -16.24 -1.03
N SER A 68 12.40 -16.02 -1.49
CA SER A 68 11.28 -16.98 -1.31
C SER A 68 11.23 -18.10 -2.36
N LYS A 69 12.39 -18.51 -2.90
CA LYS A 69 12.48 -19.69 -3.78
C LYS A 69 12.87 -20.94 -3.00
#